data_AF-A0A2A9KQH8-F1
#
_entry.id   AF-A0A2A9KQH8-F1
#
_cell.length_a   1.000
_cell.length_b   1.000
_cell.length_c   1.000
_cell.angle_alpha   90.00
_cell.angle_beta   90.00
_cell.angle_gamma   90.00
#
_symmetry.space_group_name_H-M   'P 1'
#
loop_
_entity.id
_entity.type
_entity.pdbx_description
1 polymer ?
#
loop_
_entity_poly.entity_id
_entity_poly.type
_entity_poly.pdbx_seq_one_letter_code
_entity_poly.pdbx_strand_id
1 'polypeptide(L)'
;MFDPHAPVDVVTLRDERASDVEAIGRVIVAAFAGEPQGGQFERRIVDTLRADGALSVSLVAERDARIIGHVAFSPVSIGGEPSGSQRWYGLAPLAVLPECQRQSIGAGLVRTGLDALRRLGARGCVLLGEPAYYTRFGFAPSGGIVFPDVPPEYVLALSLDDAAPRPSGDVRYHDAFYPA
;
A
#
# COMPACT_ATOMS: atom_id res chain seq x y z
N MET A 1 -32.70 -22.81 6.28
CA MET A 1 -32.70 -22.66 7.75
C MET A 1 -31.49 -21.80 8.09
N PHE A 2 -31.71 -20.61 8.64
CA PHE A 2 -30.64 -19.70 9.07
C PHE A 2 -30.17 -20.15 10.46
N ASP A 3 -28.87 -20.39 10.64
CA ASP A 3 -28.28 -20.69 11.94
C ASP A 3 -27.69 -19.40 12.52
N PRO A 4 -28.32 -18.80 13.56
CA PRO A 4 -27.84 -17.57 14.19
C PRO A 4 -26.54 -17.76 14.99
N HIS A 5 -26.07 -19.00 15.17
CA HIS A 5 -24.83 -19.33 15.89
C HIS A 5 -23.71 -19.82 14.98
N ALA A 6 -23.95 -19.88 13.66
CA ALA A 6 -22.89 -20.20 12.72
C ALA A 6 -21.75 -19.16 12.85
N PRO A 7 -20.50 -19.60 13.02
CA PRO A 7 -19.38 -18.67 13.10
C PRO A 7 -19.32 -17.85 11.80
N VAL A 8 -19.37 -16.53 11.95
CA VAL A 8 -19.16 -15.60 10.85
C VAL A 8 -17.66 -15.44 10.63
N ASP A 9 -17.20 -15.68 9.41
CA ASP A 9 -15.82 -15.41 9.02
C ASP A 9 -15.64 -13.90 8.89
N VAL A 10 -15.13 -13.25 9.95
CA VAL A 10 -14.97 -11.80 10.03
C VAL A 10 -13.50 -11.44 9.88
N VAL A 11 -13.19 -10.68 8.84
CA VAL A 11 -11.88 -10.04 8.69
C VAL A 11 -11.95 -8.64 9.28
N THR A 12 -11.10 -8.36 10.27
CA THR A 12 -10.93 -7.03 10.85
C THR A 12 -9.78 -6.31 10.17
N LEU A 13 -10.03 -5.09 9.70
CA LEU A 13 -8.99 -4.18 9.20
C LEU A 13 -8.67 -3.16 10.28
N ARG A 14 -7.40 -3.01 10.63
CA ARG A 14 -6.96 -2.10 11.69
C ARG A 14 -5.55 -1.60 11.47
N ASP A 15 -5.19 -0.55 12.19
CA ASP A 15 -3.80 -0.09 12.27
C ASP A 15 -2.89 -1.20 12.81
N GLU A 16 -1.67 -1.23 12.28
CA GLU A 16 -0.57 -2.02 12.82
C GLU A 16 -0.29 -1.67 14.29
N ARG A 17 0.10 -2.68 15.06
CA ARG A 17 0.66 -2.56 16.41
C ARG A 17 2.09 -3.09 16.42
N ALA A 18 2.87 -2.67 17.40
CA ALA A 18 4.25 -3.16 17.57
C ALA A 18 4.36 -4.69 17.67
N SER A 19 3.33 -5.37 18.20
CA SER A 19 3.25 -6.83 18.27
C SER A 19 3.06 -7.51 16.91
N ASP A 20 2.63 -6.78 15.88
CA ASP A 20 2.32 -7.35 14.57
C ASP A 20 3.53 -7.42 13.64
N VAL A 21 4.63 -6.72 13.94
CA VAL A 21 5.80 -6.53 13.05
C VAL A 21 6.29 -7.87 12.47
N GLU A 22 6.52 -8.87 13.33
CA GLU A 22 6.97 -10.18 12.87
C GLU A 22 5.92 -10.93 12.04
N ALA A 23 4.63 -10.76 12.34
CA ALA A 23 3.55 -11.38 11.58
C ALA A 23 3.41 -10.71 10.20
N ILE A 24 3.52 -9.39 10.13
CA ILE A 24 3.53 -8.60 8.89
C ILE A 24 4.69 -9.07 8.00
N GLY A 25 5.90 -9.17 8.55
CA GLY A 25 7.07 -9.65 7.81
C GLY A 25 6.85 -11.04 7.20
N ARG A 26 6.22 -11.97 7.93
CA ARG A 26 5.86 -13.30 7.40
C ARG A 26 4.81 -13.24 6.29
N VAL A 27 3.79 -12.40 6.42
CA VAL A 27 2.77 -12.22 5.38
C VAL A 27 3.35 -11.64 4.11
N ILE A 28 4.23 -10.63 4.22
CA ILE A 28 4.92 -10.02 3.07
C ILE A 28 5.78 -11.08 2.37
N VAL A 29 6.64 -11.78 3.10
CA VAL A 29 7.50 -12.85 2.53
C VAL A 29 6.66 -13.91 1.82
N ALA A 30 5.56 -14.36 2.43
CA ALA A 30 4.69 -15.36 1.83
C ALA A 30 3.97 -14.85 0.56
N ALA A 31 3.51 -13.60 0.54
CA ALA A 31 2.79 -13.02 -0.59
C ALA A 31 3.70 -12.80 -1.82
N PHE A 32 4.98 -12.54 -1.60
CA PHE A 32 5.99 -12.26 -2.63
C PHE A 32 6.99 -13.41 -2.84
N ALA A 33 6.68 -14.62 -2.34
CA ALA A 33 7.58 -15.77 -2.41
C ALA A 33 7.98 -16.20 -3.83
N GLY A 34 7.20 -15.84 -4.85
CA GLY A 34 7.48 -16.11 -6.27
C GLY A 34 8.35 -15.04 -6.96
N GLU A 35 8.63 -13.92 -6.31
CA GLU A 35 9.44 -12.84 -6.87
C GLU A 35 10.95 -13.11 -6.71
N PRO A 36 11.84 -12.47 -7.48
CA PRO A 36 13.28 -12.74 -7.46
C PRO A 36 13.95 -12.66 -6.08
N GLN A 37 13.41 -11.84 -5.18
CA GLN A 37 13.92 -11.64 -3.82
C GLN A 37 13.08 -12.36 -2.74
N GLY A 38 12.11 -13.18 -3.14
CA GLY A 38 11.29 -14.01 -2.24
C GLY A 38 10.58 -13.22 -1.15
N GLY A 39 10.18 -11.97 -1.42
CA GLY A 39 9.53 -11.08 -0.47
C GLY A 39 10.43 -10.45 0.60
N GLN A 40 11.73 -10.76 0.61
CA GLN A 40 12.67 -10.20 1.60
C GLN A 40 12.92 -8.71 1.37
N PHE A 41 12.88 -8.28 0.11
CA PHE A 41 13.03 -6.88 -0.24
C PHE A 41 11.83 -6.04 0.22
N GLU A 42 10.62 -6.54 -0.01
CA GLU A 42 9.37 -5.92 0.43
C GLU A 42 9.28 -5.88 1.96
N ARG A 43 9.71 -6.95 2.65
CA ARG A 43 9.83 -6.93 4.11
C ARG A 43 10.80 -5.84 4.56
N ARG A 44 12.00 -5.79 3.96
CA ARG A 44 13.02 -4.78 4.27
C ARG A 44 12.47 -3.37 4.06
N ILE A 45 11.71 -3.12 2.98
CA ILE A 45 11.09 -1.82 2.72
C ILE A 45 10.23 -1.40 3.91
N VAL A 46 9.31 -2.26 4.34
CA VAL A 46 8.38 -1.95 5.45
C VAL A 46 9.12 -1.76 6.77
N ASP A 47 10.11 -2.61 7.06
CA ASP A 47 10.91 -2.51 8.28
C ASP A 47 11.75 -1.22 8.32
N THR A 48 12.33 -0.84 7.18
CA THR A 48 13.12 0.41 7.05
C THR A 48 12.23 1.65 7.16
N LEU A 49 11.10 1.69 6.44
CA LEU A 49 10.14 2.79 6.54
C LEU A 49 9.66 3.01 7.97
N ARG A 50 9.43 1.92 8.72
CA ARG A 50 9.03 1.99 10.13
C ARG A 50 10.14 2.56 11.01
N ALA A 51 11.38 2.06 10.84
CA ALA A 51 12.53 2.52 11.60
C ALA A 51 12.82 4.02 11.36
N ASP A 52 12.62 4.49 10.13
CA ASP A 52 12.89 5.87 9.73
C ASP A 52 11.71 6.82 10.02
N GLY A 53 10.59 6.31 10.57
CA GLY A 53 9.38 7.10 10.83
C GLY A 53 8.67 7.56 9.56
N ALA A 54 8.95 6.94 8.42
CA ALA A 54 8.36 7.24 7.11
C ALA A 54 7.12 6.37 6.76
N LEU A 55 6.75 5.42 7.63
CA LEU A 55 5.58 4.57 7.47
C LEU A 55 4.29 5.28 7.93
N SER A 56 3.76 6.16 7.07
CA SER A 56 2.61 7.03 7.38
C SER A 56 1.31 6.28 7.66
N VAL A 57 1.03 5.20 6.93
CA VAL A 57 -0.11 4.31 7.17
C VAL A 57 0.37 2.88 7.03
N SER A 58 0.04 2.05 8.03
CA SER A 58 0.30 0.62 8.01
C SER A 58 -0.92 -0.10 8.58
N LEU A 59 -1.61 -0.85 7.72
CA LEU A 59 -2.82 -1.56 8.09
C LEU A 59 -2.61 -3.06 7.96
N VAL A 60 -3.25 -3.79 8.86
CA VAL A 60 -3.32 -5.26 8.81
C VAL A 60 -4.75 -5.73 8.60
N ALA A 61 -4.87 -6.84 7.90
CA ALA A 61 -6.08 -7.65 7.88
C ALA A 61 -5.89 -8.82 8.85
N GLU A 62 -6.78 -8.93 9.83
CA GLU A 62 -6.76 -9.94 10.87
C GLU A 62 -8.00 -10.83 10.79
N ARG A 63 -7.80 -12.14 10.93
CA ARG A 63 -8.85 -13.16 11.03
C ARG A 63 -8.42 -14.17 12.09
N ASP A 64 -9.29 -14.48 13.04
CA ASP A 64 -9.00 -15.44 14.13
C ASP A 64 -7.64 -15.19 14.83
N ALA A 65 -7.36 -13.92 15.18
CA ALA A 65 -6.10 -13.48 15.79
C ALA A 65 -4.83 -13.69 14.93
N ARG A 66 -4.99 -14.04 13.64
CA ARG A 66 -3.91 -14.19 12.66
C ARG A 66 -3.91 -13.02 11.69
N ILE A 67 -2.73 -12.41 11.50
CA ILE A 67 -2.52 -11.46 10.40
C ILE A 67 -2.45 -12.22 9.09
N ILE A 68 -3.31 -11.84 8.14
CA ILE A 68 -3.46 -12.50 6.83
C ILE A 68 -3.25 -11.55 5.65
N GLY A 69 -3.10 -10.25 5.92
CA GLY A 69 -2.82 -9.24 4.91
C GLY A 69 -2.23 -7.98 5.53
N HIS A 70 -1.55 -7.20 4.70
CA HIS A 70 -0.89 -5.95 5.08
C HIS A 70 -0.89 -4.97 3.90
N VAL A 71 -0.99 -3.68 4.20
CA VAL A 71 -0.71 -2.61 3.23
C VAL A 71 0.04 -1.48 3.91
N ALA A 72 1.02 -0.92 3.21
CA ALA A 72 1.78 0.23 3.65
C ALA A 72 1.63 1.43 2.70
N PHE A 73 1.69 2.63 3.30
CA PHE A 73 1.78 3.89 2.58
C PHE A 73 2.88 4.76 3.19
N SER A 74 3.69 5.38 2.34
CA SER A 74 4.79 6.27 2.72
C SER A 74 4.85 7.52 1.83
N PRO A 75 5.42 8.64 2.29
CA PRO A 75 5.51 9.85 1.49
C PRO A 75 6.36 9.66 0.22
N VAL A 76 5.99 10.36 -0.85
CA VAL A 76 6.80 10.45 -2.08
C VAL A 76 7.16 11.91 -2.38
N SER A 77 8.20 12.10 -3.18
CA SER A 77 8.54 13.36 -3.83
C SER A 77 8.19 13.29 -5.31
N ILE A 78 7.62 14.35 -5.89
CA ILE A 78 7.27 14.42 -7.31
C ILE A 78 7.84 15.71 -7.92
N GLY A 79 8.59 15.57 -9.02
CA GLY A 79 9.11 16.72 -9.77
C GLY A 79 10.26 17.45 -9.05
N GLY A 80 11.01 16.75 -8.19
CA GLY A 80 12.14 17.32 -7.44
C GLY A 80 11.75 18.07 -6.16
N GLU A 81 10.45 18.17 -5.84
CA GLU A 81 9.99 18.74 -4.58
C GLU A 81 10.35 17.83 -3.39
N PRO A 82 10.61 18.38 -2.19
CA PRO A 82 10.95 17.58 -1.01
C PRO A 82 9.86 16.55 -0.68
N SER A 83 10.25 15.34 -0.26
CA SER A 83 9.30 14.27 0.09
C SER A 83 8.30 14.72 1.16
N GLY A 84 7.02 14.42 0.93
CA GLY A 84 5.92 14.80 1.84
C GLY A 84 5.45 16.25 1.74
N SER A 85 6.20 17.17 1.12
CA SER A 85 5.80 18.58 0.95
C SER A 85 4.50 18.73 0.16
N GLN A 86 4.32 17.89 -0.86
CA GLN A 86 3.13 17.84 -1.70
C GLN A 86 2.00 17.00 -1.09
N ARG A 87 2.23 16.30 0.04
CA ARG A 87 1.28 15.38 0.68
C ARG A 87 0.78 14.27 -0.26
N TRP A 88 1.67 13.78 -1.10
CA TRP A 88 1.48 12.60 -1.93
C TRP A 88 2.13 11.39 -1.28
N TYR A 89 1.50 10.23 -1.44
CA TYR A 89 1.94 8.99 -0.82
C TYR A 89 2.03 7.86 -1.83
N GLY A 90 3.01 6.98 -1.67
CA GLY A 90 3.13 5.74 -2.41
C GLY A 90 2.42 4.61 -1.67
N LEU A 91 1.62 3.79 -2.37
CA LEU A 91 1.05 2.55 -1.84
C LEU A 91 1.96 1.39 -2.22
N ALA A 92 2.71 0.86 -1.24
CA ALA A 92 3.48 -0.38 -1.38
C ALA A 92 4.15 -0.80 -0.06
N PRO A 93 4.32 -2.12 0.19
CA PRO A 93 3.68 -3.21 -0.55
C PRO A 93 2.21 -3.38 -0.16
N LEU A 94 1.45 -4.08 -1.02
CA LEU A 94 0.16 -4.69 -0.68
C LEU A 94 0.36 -6.20 -0.65
N ALA A 95 0.25 -6.81 0.53
CA ALA A 95 0.49 -8.24 0.74
C ALA A 95 -0.76 -8.92 1.28
N VAL A 96 -1.12 -10.08 0.71
CA VAL A 96 -2.15 -10.97 1.25
C VAL A 96 -1.62 -12.39 1.14
N LEU A 97 -1.76 -13.17 2.20
CA LEU A 97 -1.37 -14.58 2.21
C LEU A 97 -1.95 -15.31 1.00
N PRO A 98 -1.18 -16.16 0.28
CA PRO A 98 -1.65 -16.84 -0.92
C PRO A 98 -2.99 -17.56 -0.75
N GLU A 99 -3.19 -18.25 0.37
CA GLU A 99 -4.44 -18.95 0.70
C GLU A 99 -5.64 -18.04 0.98
N CYS A 100 -5.40 -16.75 1.24
CA CYS A 100 -6.41 -15.74 1.53
C CYS A 100 -6.65 -14.76 0.35
N GLN A 101 -5.92 -14.91 -0.76
CA GLN A 101 -6.10 -14.05 -1.93
C GLN A 101 -7.45 -14.28 -2.61
N ARG A 102 -7.87 -13.32 -3.45
CA ARG A 102 -9.15 -13.32 -4.18
C ARG A 102 -10.41 -13.36 -3.28
N GLN A 103 -10.25 -13.07 -1.99
CA GLN A 103 -11.34 -12.92 -1.00
C GLN A 103 -11.59 -11.45 -0.62
N SER A 104 -11.33 -10.51 -1.53
CA SER A 104 -11.51 -9.06 -1.33
C SER A 104 -10.69 -8.40 -0.20
N ILE A 105 -9.83 -9.12 0.52
CA ILE A 105 -8.97 -8.58 1.59
C ILE A 105 -8.10 -7.43 1.09
N GLY A 106 -7.38 -7.64 -0.02
CA GLY A 106 -6.53 -6.59 -0.60
C GLY A 106 -7.34 -5.36 -1.00
N ALA A 107 -8.58 -5.54 -1.49
CA ALA A 107 -9.46 -4.42 -1.82
C ALA A 107 -9.93 -3.66 -0.57
N GLY A 108 -10.21 -4.37 0.52
CA GLY A 108 -10.51 -3.78 1.82
C GLY A 108 -9.33 -2.95 2.33
N LEU A 109 -8.13 -3.54 2.35
CA LEU A 109 -6.90 -2.87 2.77
C LEU A 109 -6.63 -1.58 1.99
N VAL A 110 -6.73 -1.62 0.65
CA VAL A 110 -6.53 -0.43 -0.19
C VAL A 110 -7.56 0.66 0.15
N ARG A 111 -8.86 0.32 0.25
CA ARG A 111 -9.91 1.31 0.55
C ARG A 111 -9.71 1.94 1.93
N THR A 112 -9.51 1.12 2.96
CA THR A 112 -9.27 1.59 4.33
C THR A 112 -8.00 2.44 4.42
N GLY A 113 -6.95 2.08 3.67
CA GLY A 113 -5.71 2.85 3.57
C GLY A 113 -5.90 4.22 2.92
N LEU A 114 -6.64 4.30 1.82
CA LEU A 114 -6.97 5.57 1.17
C LEU A 114 -7.82 6.47 2.09
N ASP A 115 -8.74 5.90 2.87
CA ASP A 115 -9.50 6.66 3.86
C ASP A 115 -8.62 7.16 5.01
N ALA A 116 -7.62 6.37 5.42
CA ALA A 116 -6.61 6.82 6.39
C ALA A 116 -5.78 7.99 5.84
N LEU A 117 -5.34 7.91 4.58
CA LEU A 117 -4.65 9.03 3.90
C LEU A 117 -5.51 10.29 3.84
N ARG A 118 -6.81 10.18 3.53
CA ARG A 118 -7.73 11.33 3.54
C ARG A 118 -7.77 12.00 4.92
N ARG A 119 -7.81 11.22 6.01
CA ARG A 119 -7.77 11.75 7.38
C ARG A 119 -6.46 12.46 7.72
N LEU A 120 -5.35 12.07 7.09
CA LEU A 120 -4.05 12.76 7.18
C LEU A 120 -3.97 14.04 6.32
N GLY A 121 -5.02 14.37 5.57
CA GLY A 121 -5.01 15.50 4.64
C GLY A 121 -4.11 15.27 3.42
N ALA A 122 -3.99 14.01 2.99
CA ALA A 122 -3.29 13.65 1.75
C ALA A 122 -3.97 14.27 0.53
N ARG A 123 -3.16 14.71 -0.44
CA ARG A 123 -3.63 15.27 -1.71
C ARG A 123 -3.71 14.24 -2.82
N GLY A 124 -2.95 13.15 -2.71
CA GLY A 124 -2.98 12.06 -3.68
C GLY A 124 -2.19 10.83 -3.24
N CYS A 125 -2.39 9.77 -4.01
CA CYS A 125 -1.71 8.50 -3.87
C CYS A 125 -1.19 8.05 -5.24
N VAL A 126 0.01 7.47 -5.27
CA VAL A 126 0.63 6.87 -6.46
C VAL A 126 1.01 5.43 -6.16
N LEU A 127 1.09 4.59 -7.18
CA LEU A 127 1.60 3.22 -7.10
C LEU A 127 2.12 2.75 -8.45
N LEU A 128 2.89 1.66 -8.41
CA LEU A 128 3.27 0.88 -9.58
C LEU A 128 2.50 -0.45 -9.54
N GLY A 129 1.72 -0.76 -10.58
CA GLY A 129 1.00 -2.03 -10.62
C GLY A 129 -0.10 -2.14 -11.68
N GLU A 130 -0.82 -3.25 -11.65
CA GLU A 130 -1.79 -3.66 -12.67
C GLU A 130 -3.04 -2.75 -12.76
N PRO A 131 -3.28 -2.04 -13.89
CA PRO A 131 -4.41 -1.13 -14.04
C PRO A 131 -5.77 -1.80 -13.84
N ALA A 132 -5.93 -3.03 -14.34
CA ALA A 132 -7.15 -3.81 -14.18
C ALA A 132 -7.51 -4.04 -12.69
N TYR A 133 -6.51 -4.07 -11.81
CA TYR A 133 -6.73 -4.23 -10.37
C TYR A 133 -7.03 -2.91 -9.68
N TYR A 134 -6.31 -1.83 -10.02
CA TYR A 134 -6.36 -0.58 -9.25
C TYR A 134 -7.42 0.43 -9.70
N THR A 135 -7.90 0.33 -10.96
CA THR A 135 -8.95 1.22 -11.50
C THR A 135 -10.25 1.18 -10.69
N ARG A 136 -10.58 0.04 -10.06
CA ARG A 136 -11.75 -0.09 -9.17
C ARG A 136 -11.70 0.73 -7.88
N PHE A 137 -10.56 1.33 -7.55
CA PHE A 137 -10.41 2.25 -6.42
C PHE A 137 -10.32 3.72 -6.86
N GLY A 138 -10.44 4.00 -8.16
CA GLY A 138 -10.33 5.32 -8.74
C GLY A 138 -8.93 5.70 -9.25
N PHE A 139 -7.94 4.80 -9.13
CA PHE A 139 -6.64 5.03 -9.75
C PHE A 139 -6.77 5.05 -11.28
N ALA A 140 -6.00 5.91 -11.92
CA ALA A 140 -5.90 6.01 -13.37
C ALA A 140 -4.42 6.18 -13.78
N PRO A 141 -4.08 6.01 -15.06
CA PRO A 141 -2.75 6.34 -15.56
C PRO A 141 -2.27 7.69 -15.03
N SER A 142 -1.03 7.73 -14.59
CA SER A 142 -0.50 8.81 -13.78
C SER A 142 -0.42 10.15 -14.51
N GLY A 143 -0.39 10.12 -15.84
CA GLY A 143 -0.29 11.29 -16.70
C GLY A 143 1.12 11.87 -16.61
N GLY A 144 1.25 13.06 -16.03
CA GLY A 144 2.53 13.76 -15.91
C GLY A 144 3.46 13.23 -14.81
N ILE A 145 3.04 12.29 -13.97
CA ILE A 145 3.89 11.71 -12.92
C ILE A 145 4.58 10.48 -13.50
N VAL A 146 5.91 10.45 -13.50
CA VAL A 146 6.70 9.41 -14.18
C VAL A 146 7.55 8.66 -13.18
N PHE A 147 7.61 7.33 -13.29
CA PHE A 147 8.63 6.54 -12.60
C PHE A 147 9.59 6.00 -13.68
N PRO A 148 10.89 6.32 -13.64
CA PRO A 148 11.83 5.90 -14.67
C PRO A 148 11.81 4.38 -14.91
N ASP A 149 11.96 3.99 -16.18
CA ASP A 149 12.03 2.58 -16.61
C ASP A 149 10.79 1.72 -16.36
N VAL A 150 9.68 2.33 -15.92
CA VAL A 150 8.37 1.68 -15.80
C VAL A 150 7.44 2.21 -16.88
N PRO A 151 6.76 1.33 -17.66
CA PRO A 151 5.82 1.78 -18.67
C PRO A 151 4.71 2.66 -18.05
N PRO A 152 4.36 3.81 -18.65
CA PRO A 152 3.44 4.79 -18.06
C PRO A 152 2.06 4.23 -17.67
N GLU A 153 1.60 3.18 -18.34
CA GLU A 153 0.34 2.49 -18.05
C GLU A 153 0.34 1.81 -16.67
N TYR A 154 1.51 1.42 -16.14
CA TYR A 154 1.64 0.78 -14.82
C TYR A 154 1.91 1.79 -13.71
N VAL A 155 2.19 3.05 -14.05
CA VAL A 155 2.28 4.14 -13.08
C VAL A 155 0.88 4.70 -12.90
N LEU A 156 0.28 4.47 -11.73
CA LEU A 156 -1.10 4.82 -11.46
C LEU A 156 -1.18 5.85 -10.33
N ALA A 157 -2.07 6.83 -10.49
CA ALA A 157 -2.28 7.85 -9.48
C ALA A 157 -3.75 8.19 -9.27
N LEU A 158 -4.07 8.54 -8.03
CA LEU A 158 -5.39 8.94 -7.56
C LEU A 158 -5.25 10.27 -6.80
N SER A 159 -5.97 11.30 -7.26
CA SER A 159 -6.15 12.52 -6.48
C SER A 159 -7.11 12.26 -5.32
N LEU A 160 -6.78 12.75 -4.13
CA LEU A 160 -7.61 12.65 -2.93
C LEU A 160 -8.18 14.01 -2.50
N ASP A 161 -7.67 15.10 -3.11
CA ASP A 161 -8.12 16.47 -2.95
C ASP A 161 -8.29 17.09 -4.34
N ASP A 162 -9.53 17.25 -4.79
CA ASP A 162 -9.86 17.78 -6.12
C ASP A 162 -9.53 19.28 -6.27
N ALA A 163 -9.36 20.01 -5.16
CA ALA A 163 -8.99 21.42 -5.17
C ALA A 163 -7.48 21.62 -5.29
N ALA A 164 -6.68 20.61 -4.96
CA ALA A 164 -5.23 20.68 -5.06
C ALA A 164 -4.74 20.47 -6.50
N PRO A 165 -3.74 21.25 -6.96
CA PRO A 165 -3.13 21.00 -8.25
C PRO A 165 -2.44 19.63 -8.24
N ARG A 166 -2.63 18.87 -9.33
CA ARG A 166 -1.94 17.60 -9.53
C ARG A 166 -0.47 17.87 -9.90
N PRO A 167 0.51 17.26 -9.21
CA PRO A 167 1.92 17.43 -9.54
C PRO A 167 2.29 16.68 -10.82
N SER A 168 3.45 17.02 -11.38
CA SER A 168 4.06 16.35 -12.53
C SER A 168 5.57 16.26 -12.37
N GLY A 169 6.19 15.38 -13.14
CA GLY A 169 7.62 15.06 -13.07
C GLY A 169 7.89 13.71 -12.44
N ASP A 170 9.17 13.44 -12.21
CA ASP A 170 9.62 12.14 -11.70
C ASP A 170 9.15 11.94 -10.26
N VAL A 171 8.52 10.80 -10.00
CA VAL A 171 8.19 10.36 -8.65
C VAL A 171 9.32 9.54 -8.08
N ARG A 172 9.72 9.89 -6.86
CA ARG A 172 10.71 9.17 -6.08
C ARG A 172 10.12 8.74 -4.74
N TYR A 173 10.31 7.46 -4.43
CA TYR A 173 9.92 6.86 -3.17
C TYR A 173 11.03 7.05 -2.12
N HIS A 174 10.76 6.65 -0.88
CA HIS A 174 11.78 6.56 0.15
C HIS A 174 12.97 5.69 -0.30
N ASP A 175 14.17 5.96 0.20
CA ASP A 175 15.40 5.24 -0.19
C ASP A 175 15.32 3.73 0.06
N ALA A 176 14.45 3.30 0.98
CA ALA A 176 14.14 1.90 1.26
C ALA A 176 13.66 1.11 0.02
N PHE A 177 13.06 1.78 -0.96
CA PHE A 177 12.57 1.18 -2.21
C PHE A 177 13.65 0.96 -3.27
N TYR A 178 14.88 1.35 -2.99
CA TYR A 178 16.00 1.19 -3.91
C TYR A 178 17.02 0.22 -3.31
N PRO A 179 17.72 -0.56 -4.15
CA PRO A 179 18.87 -1.33 -3.70
C PRO A 179 19.87 -0.41 -3.00
N ALA A 180 20.50 -0.92 -1.93
CA ALA A 180 21.60 -0.23 -1.27
C ALA A 180 22.87 -0.25 -2.13
#